data_AF-A0A657B3H8-F1
#
_entry.id   AF-A0A657B3H8-F1
#
_cell.length_a   1.000
_cell.length_b   1.000
_cell.length_c   1.000
_cell.angle_alpha   90.00
_cell.angle_beta   90.00
_cell.angle_gamma   90.00
#
_symmetry.space_group_name_H-M   'P 1'
#
loop_
_entity.id
_entity.type
_entity.pdbx_description
1 polymer ?
#
loop_
_entity_poly.entity_id
_entity_poly.type
_entity_poly.pdbx_seq_one_letter_code
_entity_poly.pdbx_strand_id
1 'polypeptide(L)'
;MTLFNFFITLNIRQAAKESATTYSDTLAQYIYTGRLDELGSLELSKIFMRNKLETALWRVVDSTKNVEDGARLSANMASDTEQQTARQKQELEQLATAINEMSTSITEVSQNTQNVSSLMQSVQNNVAQGSSQVNATQRNK
;
A
#
# COMPACT_ATOMS: atom_id res chain seq x y z
N MET A 1 -21.18 -69.51 21.87
CA MET A 1 -21.84 -68.19 22.01
C MET A 1 -21.02 -67.18 22.83
N THR A 2 -20.23 -67.59 23.84
CA THR A 2 -19.46 -66.67 24.70
C THR A 2 -18.17 -66.11 24.08
N LEU A 3 -17.42 -66.91 23.31
CA LEU A 3 -16.18 -66.46 22.64
C LEU A 3 -16.41 -65.31 21.65
N PHE A 4 -17.51 -65.36 20.90
CA PHE A 4 -17.86 -64.32 19.92
C PHE A 4 -18.14 -62.96 20.59
N ASN A 5 -18.84 -62.98 21.73
CA ASN A 5 -19.15 -61.77 22.50
C ASN A 5 -17.89 -61.14 23.13
N PHE A 6 -16.94 -61.97 23.55
CA PHE A 6 -15.64 -61.53 24.07
C PHE A 6 -14.78 -60.83 23.00
N PHE A 7 -14.73 -61.37 21.78
CA PHE A 7 -13.99 -60.74 20.68
C PHE A 7 -14.57 -59.39 20.26
N ILE A 8 -15.91 -59.27 20.23
CA ILE A 8 -16.58 -58.00 19.86
C ILE A 8 -16.31 -56.91 20.89
N THR A 9 -16.43 -57.22 22.17
CA THR A 9 -16.21 -56.25 23.25
C THR A 9 -14.75 -55.78 23.33
N LEU A 10 -13.79 -56.69 23.09
CA LEU A 10 -12.37 -56.34 23.06
C LEU A 10 -12.04 -55.32 21.96
N ASN A 11 -12.56 -55.55 20.75
CA ASN A 11 -12.33 -54.67 19.60
C ASN A 11 -12.96 -53.29 19.79
N ILE A 12 -14.20 -53.22 20.29
CA ILE A 12 -14.88 -51.94 20.56
C ILE A 12 -14.14 -51.15 21.62
N ARG A 13 -13.64 -51.81 22.68
CA ARG A 13 -12.89 -51.16 23.75
C ARG A 13 -11.55 -50.62 23.27
N GLN A 14 -10.89 -51.31 22.34
CA GLN A 14 -9.67 -50.83 21.71
C GLN A 14 -9.94 -49.60 20.83
N ALA A 15 -10.99 -49.63 19.99
CA ALA A 15 -11.40 -48.50 19.17
C ALA A 15 -11.82 -47.29 20.02
N ALA A 16 -12.52 -47.49 21.13
CA ALA A 16 -12.91 -46.43 22.05
C ALA A 16 -11.72 -45.81 22.80
N LYS A 17 -10.69 -46.61 23.09
CA LYS A 17 -9.44 -46.11 23.66
C LYS A 17 -8.68 -45.25 22.65
N GLU A 18 -8.66 -45.67 21.39
CA GLU A 18 -8.05 -44.90 20.30
C GLU A 18 -8.82 -43.59 20.08
N SER A 19 -10.15 -43.61 20.04
CA SER A 19 -10.98 -42.40 19.86
C SER A 19 -10.83 -41.41 21.01
N ALA A 20 -10.64 -41.89 22.24
CA ALA A 20 -10.40 -41.07 23.43
C ALA A 20 -9.08 -40.28 23.37
N THR A 21 -8.11 -40.70 22.54
CA THR A 21 -6.88 -39.92 22.29
C THR A 21 -7.14 -38.65 21.48
N THR A 22 -8.23 -38.63 20.68
CA THR A 22 -8.61 -37.46 19.89
C THR A 22 -9.37 -36.43 20.74
N TYR A 23 -10.30 -36.90 21.57
CA TYR A 23 -11.03 -36.07 22.53
C TYR A 23 -11.69 -36.97 23.58
N SER A 24 -11.51 -36.63 24.86
CA SER A 24 -12.17 -37.32 25.98
C SER A 24 -12.59 -36.31 27.05
N ASP A 25 -13.88 -36.33 27.36
CA ASP A 25 -14.48 -35.57 28.45
C ASP A 25 -15.78 -36.28 28.82
N THR A 26 -15.87 -36.79 30.05
CA THR A 26 -17.00 -37.58 30.54
C THR A 26 -18.31 -36.79 30.57
N LEU A 27 -18.24 -35.49 30.88
CA LEU A 27 -19.41 -34.62 30.89
C LEU A 27 -19.84 -34.31 29.46
N ALA A 28 -18.89 -33.99 28.58
CA ALA A 28 -19.20 -33.78 27.16
C ALA A 28 -19.75 -35.05 26.51
N GLN A 29 -19.21 -36.23 26.84
CA GLN A 29 -19.70 -37.52 26.35
C GLN A 29 -21.17 -37.70 26.70
N TYR A 30 -21.53 -37.48 27.97
CA TYR A 30 -22.90 -37.59 28.41
C TYR A 30 -23.82 -36.55 27.73
N ILE A 31 -23.37 -35.29 27.64
CA ILE A 31 -24.15 -34.20 27.02
C ILE A 31 -24.40 -34.45 25.53
N TYR A 32 -23.39 -34.87 24.78
CA TYR A 32 -23.47 -34.98 23.32
C TYR A 32 -23.94 -36.34 22.82
N THR A 33 -23.79 -37.41 23.61
CA THR A 33 -24.11 -38.79 23.19
C THR A 33 -25.17 -39.46 24.06
N GLY A 34 -25.47 -38.91 25.25
CA GLY A 34 -26.34 -39.56 26.25
C GLY A 34 -25.77 -40.84 26.85
N ARG A 35 -24.49 -41.17 26.55
CA ARG A 35 -23.83 -42.42 26.91
C ARG A 35 -22.52 -42.14 27.65
N LEU A 36 -22.12 -43.12 28.46
CA LEU A 36 -20.83 -43.15 29.17
C LEU A 36 -20.04 -44.43 28.85
N ASP A 37 -20.51 -45.21 27.88
CA ASP A 37 -19.88 -46.45 27.42
C ASP A 37 -18.82 -46.19 26.33
N GLU A 38 -18.12 -47.24 25.92
CA GLU A 38 -17.10 -47.20 24.87
C GLU A 38 -17.65 -46.66 23.54
N LEU A 39 -18.92 -46.91 23.23
CA LEU A 39 -19.59 -46.39 22.04
C LEU A 39 -19.81 -44.88 22.13
N GLY A 40 -20.18 -44.36 23.29
CA GLY A 40 -20.30 -42.92 23.53
C GLY A 40 -18.95 -42.20 23.35
N SER A 41 -17.83 -42.81 23.74
CA SER A 41 -16.49 -42.23 23.53
C SER A 41 -16.17 -42.11 22.03
N LEU A 42 -16.50 -43.14 21.25
CA LEU A 42 -16.32 -43.14 19.80
C LEU A 42 -17.21 -42.09 19.11
N GLU A 43 -18.48 -42.04 19.51
CA GLU A 43 -19.45 -41.07 18.98
C GLU A 43 -19.06 -39.63 19.30
N LEU A 44 -18.61 -39.36 20.54
CA LEU A 44 -18.14 -38.04 20.95
C LEU A 44 -16.93 -37.60 20.09
N SER A 45 -15.96 -38.49 19.90
CA SER A 45 -14.77 -38.22 19.08
C SER A 45 -15.15 -37.89 17.63
N LYS A 46 -16.12 -38.62 17.06
CA LYS A 46 -16.67 -38.34 15.72
C LYS A 46 -17.36 -36.97 15.66
N ILE A 47 -18.20 -36.62 16.63
CA ILE A 47 -18.87 -35.32 16.71
C ILE A 47 -17.82 -34.20 16.80
N PHE A 48 -16.83 -34.38 17.66
CA PHE A 48 -15.72 -33.44 17.84
C PHE A 48 -14.95 -33.21 16.54
N MET A 49 -14.56 -34.28 15.83
CA MET A 49 -13.85 -34.16 14.56
C MET A 49 -14.67 -33.46 13.49
N ARG A 50 -15.98 -33.75 13.40
CA ARG A 50 -16.88 -33.05 12.48
C ARG A 50 -16.93 -31.56 12.78
N ASN A 51 -17.16 -31.18 14.04
CA ASN A 51 -17.22 -29.78 14.44
C ASN A 51 -15.88 -29.07 14.20
N LYS A 52 -14.75 -29.76 14.43
CA LYS A 52 -13.42 -29.23 14.15
C LYS A 52 -13.19 -28.98 12.66
N LEU A 53 -13.65 -29.89 11.78
CA LEU A 53 -13.58 -29.70 10.33
C LEU A 53 -14.49 -28.55 9.87
N GLU A 54 -15.72 -28.46 10.38
CA GLU A 54 -16.62 -27.35 10.08
C GLU A 54 -16.00 -26.01 10.53
N THR A 55 -15.41 -25.97 11.72
CA THR A 55 -14.69 -24.78 12.23
C THR A 55 -13.49 -24.42 11.35
N ALA A 56 -12.70 -25.41 10.93
CA ALA A 56 -11.56 -25.18 10.06
C ALA A 56 -12.00 -24.61 8.70
N LEU A 57 -13.09 -25.14 8.13
CA LEU A 57 -13.68 -24.64 6.89
C LEU A 57 -14.14 -23.18 7.04
N TRP A 58 -14.83 -22.86 8.13
CA TRP A 58 -15.24 -21.48 8.42
C TRP A 58 -14.04 -20.53 8.52
N ARG A 59 -12.95 -20.95 9.17
CA ARG A 59 -11.72 -20.15 9.25
C ARG A 59 -11.06 -19.94 7.89
N VAL A 60 -11.10 -20.93 7.00
CA VAL A 60 -10.60 -20.78 5.62
C VAL A 60 -11.44 -19.76 4.87
N VAL A 61 -12.77 -19.88 4.92
CA VAL A 61 -13.69 -18.94 4.26
C VAL A 61 -13.49 -17.51 4.78
N ASP A 62 -13.36 -17.34 6.10
CA ASP A 62 -13.11 -16.04 6.71
C ASP A 62 -11.75 -15.46 6.29
N SER A 63 -10.70 -16.29 6.25
CA SER A 63 -9.38 -15.87 5.78
C SER A 63 -9.40 -15.44 4.31
N THR A 64 -10.13 -16.15 3.45
CA THR A 64 -10.27 -15.79 2.04
C THR A 64 -11.00 -14.45 1.88
N LYS A 65 -12.02 -14.17 2.68
CA LYS A 65 -12.69 -12.85 2.69
C LYS A 65 -11.73 -11.72 3.07
N ASN A 66 -10.91 -11.93 4.10
CA ASN A 66 -9.92 -10.93 4.49
C ASN A 66 -8.90 -10.65 3.36
N VAL A 67 -8.50 -11.68 2.61
CA VAL A 67 -7.64 -11.51 1.43
C VAL A 67 -8.36 -10.76 0.31
N GLU A 68 -9.61 -11.09 0.04
CA GLU A 68 -10.44 -10.40 -0.96
C GLU A 68 -10.61 -8.90 -0.62
N ASP A 69 -10.91 -8.58 0.64
CA ASP A 69 -11.04 -7.21 1.12
C ASP A 69 -9.71 -6.43 0.99
N GLY A 70 -8.59 -7.07 1.36
CA GLY A 70 -7.25 -6.48 1.20
C GLY A 70 -6.88 -6.24 -0.27
N ALA A 71 -7.23 -7.17 -1.16
CA ALA A 71 -7.02 -7.04 -2.59
C ALA A 71 -7.86 -5.89 -3.18
N ARG A 72 -9.13 -5.77 -2.77
CA ARG A 72 -10.02 -4.66 -3.19
C ARG A 72 -9.49 -3.31 -2.73
N LEU A 73 -9.03 -3.21 -1.48
CA LEU A 73 -8.39 -1.99 -0.97
C LEU A 73 -7.14 -1.63 -1.77
N SER A 74 -6.28 -2.61 -2.05
CA SER A 74 -5.05 -2.40 -2.82
C SER A 74 -5.35 -1.94 -4.25
N ALA A 75 -6.38 -2.50 -4.90
CA ALA A 75 -6.81 -2.07 -6.23
C ALA A 75 -7.31 -0.62 -6.23
N ASN A 76 -8.09 -0.23 -5.22
CA ASN A 76 -8.54 1.16 -5.07
C ASN A 76 -7.36 2.11 -4.87
N MET A 77 -6.42 1.77 -3.98
CA MET A 77 -5.22 2.57 -3.74
C MET A 77 -4.35 2.71 -5.00
N ALA A 78 -4.24 1.65 -5.81
CA ALA A 78 -3.51 1.70 -7.07
C ALA A 78 -4.18 2.66 -8.07
N SER A 79 -5.52 2.62 -8.17
CA SER A 79 -6.27 3.56 -9.02
C SER A 79 -6.13 5.01 -8.56
N ASP A 80 -6.18 5.26 -7.26
CA ASP A 80 -5.95 6.61 -6.69
C ASP A 80 -4.53 7.09 -6.99
N THR A 81 -3.54 6.21 -6.85
CA THR A 81 -2.13 6.52 -7.15
C THR A 81 -1.92 6.83 -8.62
N GLU A 82 -2.56 6.09 -9.52
CA GLU A 82 -2.54 6.37 -10.96
C GLU A 82 -3.11 7.77 -11.26
N GLN A 83 -4.26 8.11 -10.66
CA GLN A 83 -4.87 9.42 -10.84
C GLN A 83 -3.98 10.55 -10.30
N GLN A 84 -3.37 10.38 -9.13
CA GLN A 84 -2.44 11.35 -8.55
C GLN A 84 -1.19 11.52 -9.41
N THR A 85 -0.64 10.41 -9.92
CA THR A 85 0.53 10.44 -10.82
C THR A 85 0.21 11.18 -12.12
N ALA A 86 -0.97 10.98 -12.68
CA ALA A 86 -1.40 11.71 -13.87
C ALA A 86 -1.51 13.23 -13.62
N ARG A 87 -2.02 13.63 -12.44
CA ARG A 87 -2.05 15.05 -12.04
C ARG A 87 -0.66 15.63 -11.85
N GLN A 88 0.23 14.93 -11.13
CA GLN A 88 1.61 15.37 -10.95
C GLN A 88 2.35 15.51 -12.29
N LYS A 89 2.09 14.62 -13.25
CA LYS A 89 2.65 14.75 -14.60
C LYS A 89 2.21 16.06 -15.26
N GLN A 90 0.94 16.40 -15.18
CA GLN A 90 0.42 17.67 -15.72
C GLN A 90 1.04 18.88 -15.02
N GLU A 91 1.17 18.84 -13.69
CA GLU A 91 1.84 19.90 -12.92
C GLU A 91 3.31 20.07 -13.33
N LEU A 92 4.02 18.96 -13.59
CA LEU A 92 5.40 18.99 -14.08
C LEU A 92 5.51 19.57 -15.51
N GLU A 93 4.56 19.27 -16.39
CA GLU A 93 4.51 19.86 -17.75
C GLU A 93 4.28 21.38 -17.69
N GLN A 94 3.42 21.84 -16.78
CA GLN A 94 3.21 23.27 -16.54
C GLN A 94 4.45 23.94 -15.93
N LEU A 95 5.10 23.28 -14.97
CA LEU A 95 6.34 23.78 -14.38
C LEU A 95 7.45 23.89 -15.43
N ALA A 96 7.61 22.89 -16.30
CA ALA A 96 8.58 22.93 -17.39
C ALA A 96 8.31 24.10 -18.35
N THR A 97 7.03 24.36 -18.64
CA THR A 97 6.61 25.53 -19.43
C THR A 97 7.01 26.84 -18.75
N ALA A 98 6.69 26.99 -17.46
CA ALA A 98 7.06 28.17 -16.69
C ALA A 98 8.58 28.38 -16.62
N ILE A 99 9.38 27.30 -16.50
CA ILE A 99 10.84 27.37 -16.54
C ILE A 99 11.33 27.86 -17.91
N ASN A 100 10.73 27.40 -19.00
CA ASN A 100 11.09 27.86 -20.35
C ASN A 100 10.77 29.34 -20.56
N GLU A 101 9.61 29.79 -20.10
CA GLU A 101 9.23 31.22 -20.09
C GLU A 101 10.21 32.04 -19.24
N MET A 102 10.51 31.60 -18.02
CA MET A 102 11.47 32.25 -17.14
C MET A 102 12.87 32.34 -17.76
N SER A 103 13.35 31.28 -18.42
CA SER A 103 14.65 31.29 -19.10
C SER A 103 14.68 32.33 -20.24
N THR A 104 13.56 32.48 -20.94
CA THR A 104 13.39 33.51 -21.97
C THR A 104 13.43 34.90 -21.34
N SER A 105 12.68 35.14 -20.27
CA SER A 105 12.70 36.43 -19.55
C SER A 105 14.08 36.77 -18.99
N ILE A 106 14.84 35.80 -18.46
CA ILE A 106 16.21 36.01 -17.98
C ILE A 106 17.12 36.46 -19.13
N THR A 107 16.98 35.84 -20.30
CA THR A 107 17.74 36.19 -21.50
C THR A 107 17.40 37.60 -21.97
N GLU A 108 16.12 37.95 -22.00
CA GLU A 108 15.64 39.29 -22.35
C GLU A 108 16.18 40.37 -21.39
N VAL A 109 16.12 40.11 -20.08
CA VAL A 109 16.68 41.01 -19.06
C VAL A 109 18.20 41.17 -19.23
N SER A 110 18.93 40.09 -19.54
CA SER A 110 20.36 40.15 -19.79
C SER A 110 20.70 41.01 -21.01
N GLN A 111 19.99 40.81 -22.13
CA GLN A 111 20.16 41.60 -23.35
C GLN A 111 19.80 43.07 -23.13
N ASN A 112 18.72 43.35 -22.41
CA ASN A 112 18.36 44.72 -22.07
C ASN A 112 19.47 45.40 -21.23
N THR A 113 20.03 44.68 -20.26
CA THR A 113 21.15 45.18 -19.44
C THR A 113 22.39 45.48 -20.29
N GLN A 114 22.72 44.63 -21.26
CA GLN A 114 23.83 44.85 -22.20
C GLN A 114 23.59 46.07 -23.11
N ASN A 115 22.36 46.22 -23.63
CA ASN A 115 21.98 47.39 -24.43
C ASN A 115 22.10 48.69 -23.63
N VAL A 116 21.61 48.70 -22.38
CA VAL A 116 21.74 49.86 -21.48
C VAL A 116 23.20 50.18 -21.21
N SER A 117 24.05 49.18 -20.98
CA SER A 117 25.49 49.38 -20.79
C SER A 117 26.15 50.02 -22.02
N SER A 118 25.83 49.55 -23.23
CA SER A 118 26.33 50.14 -24.48
C SER A 118 25.87 51.59 -24.69
N LEU A 119 24.60 51.88 -24.37
CA LEU A 119 24.06 53.23 -24.42
C LEU A 119 24.75 54.16 -23.42
N MET A 120 25.00 53.71 -22.19
CA MET A 120 25.74 54.47 -21.18
C MET A 120 27.16 54.78 -21.63
N GLN A 121 27.85 53.83 -22.28
CA GLN A 121 29.18 54.08 -22.86
C GLN A 121 29.13 55.18 -23.93
N SER A 122 28.12 55.16 -24.78
CA SER A 122 27.91 56.18 -25.82
C SER A 122 27.59 57.55 -25.22
N VAL A 123 26.74 57.61 -24.19
CA VAL A 123 26.43 58.83 -23.43
C VAL A 123 27.69 59.40 -22.79
N GLN A 124 28.53 58.56 -22.19
CA GLN A 124 29.76 59.00 -21.56
C GLN A 124 30.74 59.60 -22.57
N ASN A 125 30.87 58.99 -23.76
CA ASN A 125 31.66 59.55 -24.86
C ASN A 125 31.13 60.91 -25.32
N ASN A 126 29.80 61.04 -25.49
CA ASN A 126 29.16 62.30 -25.91
C ASN A 126 29.35 63.41 -24.86
N VAL A 127 29.22 63.10 -23.57
CA VAL A 127 29.46 64.05 -22.48
C VAL A 127 30.93 64.49 -22.43
N ALA A 128 31.88 63.55 -22.61
CA ALA A 128 33.29 63.89 -22.68
C ALA A 128 33.62 64.82 -23.87
N GLN A 129 33.04 64.54 -25.04
CA GLN A 129 33.21 65.37 -26.23
C GLN A 129 32.58 66.76 -26.05
N GLY A 130 31.38 66.84 -25.48
CA GLY A 130 30.72 68.10 -25.15
C GLY A 130 31.52 68.94 -24.15
N SER A 131 32.04 68.32 -23.09
CA SER A 131 32.92 68.99 -22.12
C SER A 131 34.19 69.55 -22.76
N SER A 132 34.82 68.80 -23.67
CA SER A 132 35.98 69.26 -24.44
C SER A 132 35.65 70.50 -25.30
N GLN A 133 34.51 70.50 -25.99
CA GLN A 133 34.07 71.67 -26.77
C GLN A 133 33.82 72.90 -25.89
N VAL A 134 33.14 72.75 -24.77
CA VAL A 134 32.88 73.85 -23.83
C VAL A 134 34.20 74.46 -23.32
N ASN A 135 35.16 73.62 -22.93
CA ASN A 135 36.50 74.06 -22.53
C ASN A 135 37.23 74.80 -23.66
N ALA A 136 37.14 74.32 -24.90
CA ALA A 136 37.75 74.99 -26.06
C ALA A 136 37.12 76.36 -26.34
N THR A 137 35.80 76.52 -26.15
CA THR A 137 35.14 77.83 -26.26
C THR A 137 35.46 78.77 -25.10
N GLN A 138 35.66 78.28 -23.88
CA GLN A 138 36.10 79.13 -22.76
C GLN A 138 37.53 79.66 -22.94
N ARG A 139 38.40 78.90 -23.60
CA ARG A 139 39.81 79.25 -23.84
C ARG A 139 40.05 80.21 -25.02
N ASN A 140 39.04 80.37 -25.88
CA ASN A 140 39.04 81.30 -27.03
C ASN A 140 38.39 82.66 -26.71
N LYS A 141 38.09 82.93 -25.44
CA LYS A 141 37.76 84.26 -24.92
C LYS A 141 38.97 84.83 -24.19
#